data_AF-A0A3D4TN98-F1
#
_entry.id   AF-A0A3D4TN98-F1
#
_cell.length_a   1.000
_cell.length_b   1.000
_cell.length_c   1.000
_cell.angle_alpha   90.00
_cell.angle_beta   90.00
_cell.angle_gamma   90.00
#
_symmetry.space_group_name_H-M   'P 1'
#
loop_
_entity.id
_entity.type
_entity.pdbx_description
1 polymer ?
#
loop_
_entity_poly.entity_id
_entity_poly.type
_entity_poly.pdbx_seq_one_letter_code
_entity_poly.pdbx_strand_id
1 'polypeptide(L)' 'HEGVVADADLLDAGVIFGTGFAPFRGGPIQHIRAVGADAIVERLKALQQRHGDRFAPRPGWDNPALREPVV' A
#
# COMPACT_ATOMS: atom_id res chain seq x y z
N HIS A 1 -4.24 8.64 4.31
CA HIS A 1 -3.68 9.42 5.43
C HIS A 1 -3.84 10.91 5.19
N GLU A 2 -3.21 11.50 4.17
CA GLU A 2 -3.21 12.97 3.95
C GLU A 2 -4.48 13.52 3.26
N GLY A 3 -5.48 12.68 2.98
CA GLY A 3 -6.71 13.10 2.31
C GLY A 3 -6.56 13.54 0.86
N VAL A 4 -5.42 13.25 0.21
CA VAL A 4 -5.13 13.63 -1.19
C VAL A 4 -6.06 12.93 -2.19
N VAL A 5 -6.44 11.69 -1.90
CA VAL A 5 -7.39 10.90 -2.71
C VAL A 5 -8.58 10.54 -1.83
N ALA A 6 -9.78 10.61 -2.41
CA ALA A 6 -11.04 10.46 -1.68
C ALA A 6 -11.27 9.03 -1.16
N ASP A 7 -10.89 8.01 -1.93
CA ASP A 7 -11.07 6.60 -1.57
C ASP A 7 -10.00 5.68 -2.19
N ALA A 8 -10.02 4.40 -1.80
CA ALA A 8 -9.05 3.40 -2.20
C ALA A 8 -9.20 2.98 -3.67
N ASP A 9 -10.42 2.92 -4.19
CA ASP A 9 -10.70 2.47 -5.56
C ASP A 9 -10.19 3.49 -6.59
N LEU A 10 -10.39 4.78 -6.30
CA LEU A 10 -9.85 5.87 -7.11
C LEU A 10 -8.32 5.89 -7.08
N LEU A 11 -7.70 5.60 -5.94
CA LEU A 11 -6.25 5.48 -5.82
C LEU A 11 -5.74 4.32 -6.68
N ASP A 12 -6.36 3.14 -6.55
CA ASP A 12 -5.97 1.94 -7.29
C ASP A 12 -6.10 2.15 -8.80
N ALA A 13 -7.23 2.69 -9.26
CA ALA A 13 -7.44 3.03 -10.67
C ALA A 13 -6.41 4.05 -11.17
N GLY A 14 -6.17 5.13 -10.40
CA GLY A 14 -5.22 6.17 -10.76
C GLY A 14 -3.79 5.64 -10.93
N VAL A 15 -3.36 4.72 -10.06
CA VAL A 15 -2.00 4.13 -10.13
C VAL A 15 -1.90 3.08 -11.24
N ILE A 16 -2.95 2.30 -11.49
CA ILE A 16 -3.01 1.38 -12.63
C ILE A 16 -2.88 2.14 -13.95
N PHE A 17 -3.76 3.12 -14.19
CA PHE A 17 -3.82 3.83 -15.48
C PHE A 17 -2.77 4.92 -15.63
N GLY A 18 -2.31 5.52 -14.53
CA GLY A 18 -1.34 6.61 -14.57
C GLY A 18 0.12 6.14 -14.62
N THR A 19 0.49 5.13 -13.82
CA THR A 19 1.89 4.68 -13.71
C THR A 19 2.13 3.30 -14.31
N GLY A 20 1.08 2.61 -14.79
CA GLY A 20 1.17 1.26 -15.34
C GLY A 20 1.33 0.16 -14.28
N PHE A 21 0.78 0.34 -13.07
CA PHE A 21 0.80 -0.72 -12.07
C PHE A 21 0.03 -1.95 -12.56
N ALA A 22 0.53 -3.13 -12.21
CA ALA A 22 0.03 -4.43 -12.69
C ALA A 22 -1.51 -4.58 -12.50
N PRO A 23 -2.31 -4.53 -13.59
CA PRO A 23 -3.78 -4.51 -13.48
C PRO A 23 -4.36 -5.78 -12.83
N PHE A 24 -3.72 -6.93 -13.07
CA PHE A 24 -4.13 -8.22 -12.50
C PHE A 24 -3.98 -8.31 -10.97
N ARG A 25 -3.39 -7.29 -10.32
CA ARG A 25 -3.31 -7.19 -8.85
C ARG A 25 -4.39 -6.27 -8.25
N GLY A 26 -5.25 -5.67 -9.07
CA GLY A 26 -6.31 -4.77 -8.62
C GLY A 26 -5.84 -3.38 -8.17
N GLY A 27 -4.53 -3.10 -8.20
CA GLY A 27 -3.95 -1.84 -7.74
C GLY A 27 -3.11 -2.02 -6.46
N PRO A 28 -2.39 -0.98 -6.01
CA PRO A 28 -1.56 -1.04 -4.82
C PRO A 28 -2.32 -1.37 -3.52
N ILE A 29 -3.53 -0.85 -3.28
CA ILE A 29 -4.31 -1.14 -2.06
C ILE A 29 -4.80 -2.59 -2.08
N GLN A 30 -5.41 -3.05 -3.18
CA GLN A 30 -5.77 -4.47 -3.31
C GLN A 30 -4.55 -5.38 -3.15
N HIS A 31 -3.40 -4.99 -3.70
CA HIS A 31 -2.16 -5.75 -3.53
C HIS A 31 -1.70 -5.79 -2.06
N ILE A 32 -1.80 -4.66 -1.34
CA ILE A 32 -1.48 -4.61 0.10
C ILE A 32 -2.40 -5.56 0.89
N ARG A 33 -3.71 -5.56 0.61
CA ARG A 33 -4.68 -6.45 1.26
C ARG A 33 -4.36 -7.92 0.98
N ALA A 34 -4.02 -8.26 -0.27
CA ALA A 34 -3.69 -9.62 -0.67
C ALA A 34 -2.40 -10.15 -0.05
N VAL A 35 -1.37 -9.31 0.11
CA VAL A 35 -0.09 -9.69 0.75
C VAL A 35 -0.19 -9.66 2.28
N GLY A 36 -1.04 -8.78 2.80
CA GLY A 36 -1.12 -8.46 4.23
C GLY A 36 -0.31 -7.22 4.57
N ALA A 37 -0.98 -6.19 5.09
CA ALA A 37 -0.37 -4.93 5.48
C ALA A 37 0.78 -5.11 6.49
N ASP A 38 0.61 -5.98 7.48
CA ASP A 38 1.62 -6.24 8.52
C ASP A 38 2.89 -6.87 7.94
N ALA A 39 2.75 -7.80 6.99
CA ALA A 39 3.89 -8.41 6.30
C ALA A 39 4.70 -7.37 5.51
N ILE A 40 4.03 -6.40 4.88
CA ILE A 40 4.69 -5.31 4.17
C ILE A 40 5.40 -4.38 5.15
N VAL A 41 4.77 -4.04 6.28
CA VAL A 41 5.39 -3.20 7.32
C VAL A 41 6.66 -3.84 7.88
N GLU A 42 6.64 -5.15 8.17
CA GLU A 42 7.84 -5.86 8.62
C GLU A 42 8.95 -5.86 7.56
N ARG A 43 8.59 -6.02 6.28
CA ARG A 43 9.55 -5.91 5.18
C ARG A 43 10.13 -4.50 5.05
N LEU A 44 9.32 -3.46 5.25
CA LEU A 44 9.77 -2.06 5.27
C LEU A 44 10.76 -1.81 6.42
N LYS A 45 10.46 -2.31 7.63
CA LYS A 45 11.38 -2.22 8.78
C LYS A 45 12.72 -2.91 8.50
N ALA A 46 12.69 -4.11 7.90
CA ALA A 46 13.91 -4.81 7.50
C ALA A 46 14.72 -4.02 6.45
N LEU A 47 14.05 -3.40 5.48
CA LEU A 47 14.69 -2.55 4.48
C LEU A 47 15.24 -1.25 5.10
N GLN A 48 14.54 -0.66 6.06
CA GLN A 48 14.99 0.52 6.79
C GLN A 48 16.30 0.22 7.54
N GLN A 49 16.36 -0.91 8.25
CA GLN A 49 17.58 -1.33 8.94
C GLN A 49 18.78 -1.47 7.99
N ARG A 50 18.55 -1.98 6.77
CA ARG A 50 19.62 -2.24 5.80
C ARG A 50 20.01 -1.03 4.95
N HIS A 51 19.07 -0.13 4.69
CA HIS A 51 19.21 0.90 3.66
C HIS A 51 18.80 2.31 4.10
N GLY A 52 18.49 2.50 5.39
CA GLY A 52 18.18 3.78 6.00
C GLY A 52 16.73 4.22 5.87
N ASP A 53 16.47 5.44 6.36
CA ASP A 53 15.12 5.96 6.64
C ASP A 53 14.22 6.15 5.42
N ARG A 54 14.76 6.08 4.20
CA ARG A 54 13.94 6.09 2.98
C ARG A 54 12.94 4.93 2.90
N PHE A 55 13.16 3.85 3.66
CA PHE A 55 12.26 2.70 3.76
C PHE A 55 11.45 2.68 5.06
N ALA A 56 11.54 3.72 5.90
CA ALA A 56 10.75 3.79 7.11
C ALA A 56 9.24 3.73 6.78
N PRO A 57 8.44 2.90 7.47
CA PRO A 57 6.99 2.94 7.34
C PRO A 57 6.46 4.36 7.61
N ARG A 58 5.74 4.93 6.64
CA ARG A 58 5.13 6.26 6.75
C ARG A 58 3.76 6.19 7.46
N PRO A 59 3.25 7.30 8.03
CA PRO A 59 1.92 7.30 8.65
C PRO A 59 0.82 6.77 7.71
N GLY A 60 -0.11 5.97 8.25
CA GLY A 60 -1.25 5.40 7.52
C GLY A 60 -1.26 3.87 7.38
N TRP A 61 -0.19 3.16 7.75
CA TRP A 61 -0.16 1.67 7.77
C TRP A 61 -1.08 1.05 8.84
N ASP A 62 -1.49 1.85 9.82
CA ASP A 62 -2.45 1.53 10.87
C ASP A 62 -3.91 1.63 10.40
N ASN A 63 -4.16 2.16 9.20
CA ASN A 63 -5.52 2.29 8.68
C ASN A 63 -6.19 0.91 8.52
N PRO A 64 -7.36 0.67 9.15
CA PRO A 64 -8.06 -0.62 9.06
C PRO A 64 -8.44 -0.99 7.61
N ALA A 65 -8.65 -0.01 6.74
CA ALA A 65 -8.98 -0.25 5.33
C ALA A 65 -7.89 -1.04 4.58
N LEU A 66 -6.65 -1.08 5.08
CA LEU A 66 -5.57 -1.88 4.49
C LEU A 66 -5.64 -3.38 4.87
N ARG A 67 -6.48 -3.73 5.85
CA ARG A 67 -6.66 -5.11 6.36
C ARG A 67 -8.04 -5.68 6.03
N GLU A 68 -8.82 -4.97 5.23
CA GLU A 68 -10.07 -5.50 4.72
C GLU A 68 -9.79 -6.71 3.82
N PRO A 69 -10.64 -7.76 3.89
CA PRO A 69 -10.52 -8.91 3.01
C PRO A 69 -10.63 -8.49 1.54
N VAL A 70 -9.86 -9.14 0.69
CA VAL A 70 -9.99 -8.99 -0.76
C VAL A 70 -11.31 -9.62 -1.17
N VAL A 71 -12.15 -8.85 -1.86
CA VAL A 71 -13.47 -9.27 -2.37
C VAL A 71 -13.32 -9.94 -3.72
#